data_AF-A0A9E4ERH1-F1
#
_entry.id   AF-A0A9E4ERH1-F1
#
_cell.length_a   1.000
_cell.length_b   1.000
_cell.length_c   1.000
_cell.angle_alpha   90.00
_cell.angle_beta   90.00
_cell.angle_gamma   90.00
#
_symmetry.space_group_name_H-M   'P 1'
#
loop_
_entity.id
_entity.type
_entity.pdbx_description
1 polymer ?
#
loop_
_entity_poly.entity_id
_entity_poly.type
_entity_poly.pdbx_seq_one_letter_code
_entity_poly.pdbx_strand_id
1 'polypeptide(L)'
;MDIPESLFRPILENRRADASPIFASLKSNLRKACEGHLDAASPTYIDYKERRADFWLTRPGGRLLPKSIETLAVGGILLDAKYAAEACNILRTIVKHRIVENCGGTNYGRPYSTWRDNCLDAGASSMVLAIGLDLLRHELTDAERVEIGTYCLPFIDFALDNPPDPEETRPDWNMAAIGLIGLGLLGLVLRSYGVLDESRFKDAMTLSKKRCLLFLEKGHDGDGAFYEGPAYGSATLHYLAPFALALAVCGDRELTSHAGWERIAEGLAYELIPATGRPNPLNDCNDGFHVEWLSLLASQQNSGLAQWLWQTIDKPPAGGETWHLPADGWSDTITRYLLYFDPSVAPVSPDRLDMPGVRHFRKRGLVDVRSGWRPEDFLLSFLCDVFPAGGHRQADRNHFALHTLGETFACDSGYALERLSDTTEVLRLGALGEAHNLPLVMGEMQRRGPAGNDGIVRADIQGDLPYIESDAGESYASAQRFVRRTLCLPDARGAPAAVIIVDRLDFEMHDRPMLSWLLHTAAGNRLDCGRDRVTITGCRRENRCDVQIATPWPGRWREEVFHDHPRLRYDWFWSPLFCIVARPKSTPPVIPRAAPFAFAQATWPTPS
;
A
#
# COMPACT_ATOMS: atom_id res chain seq x y z
N MET A 1 28.85 16.63 -9.41
CA MET A 1 28.53 15.24 -9.01
C MET A 1 29.23 14.35 -10.01
N ASP A 2 30.04 13.40 -9.54
CA ASP A 2 30.67 12.42 -10.44
C ASP A 2 29.66 11.29 -10.67
N ILE A 3 29.17 11.16 -11.91
CA ILE A 3 28.16 10.16 -12.26
C ILE A 3 28.91 8.99 -12.88
N PRO A 4 28.89 7.79 -12.26
CA PRO A 4 29.58 6.64 -12.82
C PRO A 4 28.96 6.22 -14.16
N GLU A 5 29.66 5.36 -14.89
CA GLU A 5 29.18 4.90 -16.19
C GLU A 5 27.83 4.18 -16.10
N SER A 6 27.63 3.36 -15.05
CA SER A 6 26.33 2.76 -14.73
C SER A 6 26.07 2.84 -13.23
N LEU A 7 24.82 3.15 -12.89
CA LEU A 7 24.32 3.28 -11.52
C LEU A 7 23.98 1.92 -10.91
N PHE A 8 23.38 1.01 -11.69
CA PHE A 8 22.79 -0.23 -11.16
C PHE A 8 23.47 -1.52 -11.63
N ARG A 9 24.11 -1.52 -12.81
CA ARG A 9 24.74 -2.73 -13.38
C ARG A 9 25.80 -3.35 -12.46
N PRO A 10 26.73 -2.57 -11.84
CA PRO A 10 27.74 -3.16 -10.95
C PRO A 10 27.13 -3.89 -9.76
N ILE A 11 26.00 -3.40 -9.23
CA ILE A 11 25.28 -4.02 -8.11
C ILE A 11 24.77 -5.41 -8.53
N LEU A 12 24.15 -5.51 -9.71
CA LEU A 12 23.62 -6.77 -10.23
C LEU A 12 24.73 -7.77 -10.59
N GLU A 13 25.81 -7.30 -11.23
CA GLU A 13 26.96 -8.15 -11.58
C GLU A 13 27.58 -8.80 -10.34
N ASN A 14 27.76 -8.04 -9.25
CA ASN A 14 28.25 -8.55 -7.98
C ASN A 14 27.34 -9.63 -7.36
N ARG A 15 26.04 -9.59 -7.68
CA ARG A 15 25.05 -10.55 -7.18
C ARG A 15 24.85 -11.75 -8.12
N ARG A 16 25.51 -11.79 -9.28
CA ARG A 16 25.35 -12.88 -10.25
C ARG A 16 25.70 -14.26 -9.65
N ALA A 17 26.69 -14.31 -8.76
CA ALA A 17 27.10 -15.53 -8.08
C ALA A 17 26.34 -15.82 -6.76
N ASP A 18 25.42 -14.95 -6.33
CA ASP A 18 24.62 -15.19 -5.12
C ASP A 18 23.71 -16.41 -5.33
N ALA A 19 23.89 -17.39 -4.44
CA ALA A 19 23.22 -18.68 -4.40
C ALA A 19 22.33 -18.84 -3.15
N SER A 20 22.05 -17.76 -2.42
CA SER A 20 21.10 -17.80 -1.33
C SER A 20 19.72 -18.25 -1.85
N PRO A 21 18.94 -19.00 -1.04
CA PRO A 21 17.65 -19.52 -1.47
C PRO A 21 16.70 -18.45 -2.03
N ILE A 22 16.66 -17.29 -1.40
CA ILE A 22 15.84 -16.14 -1.83
C ILE A 22 16.32 -15.64 -3.20
N PHE A 23 17.63 -15.47 -3.40
CA PHE A 23 18.16 -14.96 -4.67
C PHE A 23 17.99 -15.96 -5.82
N ALA A 24 18.13 -17.27 -5.54
CA ALA A 24 17.82 -18.32 -6.49
C ALA A 24 16.35 -18.27 -6.94
N SER A 25 15.43 -18.09 -5.98
CA SER A 25 14.02 -17.93 -6.30
C SER A 25 13.73 -16.65 -7.09
N LEU A 26 14.36 -15.52 -6.74
CA LEU A 26 14.23 -14.26 -7.47
C LEU A 26 14.71 -14.40 -8.92
N LYS A 27 15.84 -15.09 -9.16
CA LYS A 27 16.33 -15.40 -10.51
C LYS A 27 15.36 -16.28 -11.30
N SER A 28 14.73 -17.26 -10.65
CA SER A 28 13.71 -18.11 -11.28
C SER A 28 12.48 -17.29 -11.70
N ASN A 29 11.99 -16.42 -10.81
CA ASN A 29 10.86 -15.53 -11.11
C ASN A 29 11.19 -14.52 -12.20
N LEU A 30 12.41 -13.95 -12.17
CA LEU A 30 12.91 -13.08 -13.23
C LEU A 30 12.92 -13.80 -14.58
N ARG A 31 13.42 -15.04 -14.64
CA ARG A 31 13.41 -15.84 -15.87
C ARG A 31 12.01 -16.01 -16.43
N LYS A 32 11.06 -16.42 -15.57
CA LYS A 32 9.65 -16.58 -15.95
C LYS A 32 9.05 -15.28 -16.47
N ALA A 33 9.33 -14.14 -15.84
CA ALA A 33 8.86 -12.85 -16.29
C ALA A 33 9.47 -12.46 -17.65
N CYS A 34 10.78 -12.63 -17.83
CA CYS A 34 11.44 -12.40 -19.11
C CYS A 34 10.88 -13.28 -20.22
N GLU A 35 10.68 -14.58 -19.98
CA GLU A 35 10.07 -15.51 -20.93
C GLU A 35 8.62 -15.11 -21.24
N GLY A 36 7.85 -14.72 -20.22
CA GLY A 36 6.48 -14.22 -20.39
C GLY A 36 6.38 -12.94 -21.22
N HIS A 37 7.43 -12.10 -21.27
CA HIS A 37 7.46 -10.93 -22.15
C HIS A 37 7.81 -11.26 -23.61
N LEU A 38 8.39 -12.44 -23.87
CA LEU A 38 8.86 -12.85 -25.20
C LEU A 38 8.02 -13.97 -25.84
N ASP A 39 7.15 -14.63 -25.08
CA ASP A 39 6.26 -15.68 -25.56
C ASP A 39 4.92 -15.10 -26.03
N ALA A 40 4.59 -15.24 -27.32
CA ALA A 40 3.34 -14.76 -27.91
C ALA A 40 2.06 -15.38 -27.32
N ALA A 41 2.16 -16.52 -26.63
CA ALA A 41 1.04 -17.13 -25.91
C ALA A 41 0.84 -16.54 -24.50
N SER A 42 1.79 -15.77 -23.99
CA SER A 42 1.73 -15.18 -22.66
C SER A 42 0.84 -13.94 -22.64
N PRO A 43 0.02 -13.73 -21.58
CA PRO A 43 -0.75 -12.50 -21.40
C PRO A 43 0.13 -11.25 -21.19
N THR A 44 1.42 -11.43 -20.88
CA THR A 44 2.38 -10.33 -20.67
C THR A 44 3.31 -10.11 -21.86
N TYR A 45 3.02 -10.73 -23.02
CA TYR A 45 3.84 -10.63 -24.22
C TYR A 45 3.97 -9.18 -24.71
N ILE A 46 5.19 -8.79 -25.07
CA ILE A 46 5.48 -7.48 -25.65
C ILE A 46 5.71 -7.63 -27.15
N ASP A 47 4.64 -7.42 -27.92
CA ASP A 47 4.59 -7.59 -29.36
C ASP A 47 5.23 -6.42 -30.13
N TYR A 48 6.45 -6.03 -29.81
CA TYR A 48 7.09 -4.82 -30.36
C TYR A 48 7.24 -4.82 -31.89
N LYS A 49 7.24 -6.01 -32.53
CA LYS A 49 7.29 -6.15 -33.98
C LYS A 49 5.95 -5.78 -34.61
N GLU A 50 4.85 -6.32 -34.07
CA GLU A 50 3.50 -6.20 -34.60
C GLU A 50 2.74 -4.98 -34.07
N ARG A 51 2.96 -4.60 -32.80
CA ARG A 51 2.29 -3.53 -32.05
C ARG A 51 0.75 -3.61 -32.15
N ARG A 52 0.21 -4.80 -32.03
CA ARG A 52 -1.24 -5.10 -32.03
C ARG A 52 -1.89 -4.84 -30.69
N ALA A 53 -1.14 -4.96 -29.58
CA ALA A 53 -1.70 -4.74 -28.26
C ALA A 53 -2.02 -3.26 -28.00
N ASP A 54 -3.16 -2.99 -27.36
CA ASP A 54 -3.64 -1.62 -27.12
C ASP A 54 -2.70 -0.80 -26.22
N PHE A 55 -1.88 -1.45 -25.39
CA PHE A 55 -0.93 -0.75 -24.51
C PHE A 55 0.12 0.06 -25.28
N TRP A 56 0.35 -0.20 -26.57
CA TRP A 56 1.24 0.63 -27.39
C TRP A 56 0.68 2.02 -27.66
N LEU A 57 -0.64 2.20 -27.58
CA LEU A 57 -1.33 3.44 -27.92
C LEU A 57 -2.15 4.01 -26.77
N THR A 58 -2.03 3.45 -25.56
CA THR A 58 -2.83 3.84 -24.40
C THR A 58 -1.96 4.10 -23.17
N ARG A 59 -2.56 4.74 -22.15
CA ARG A 59 -1.90 5.06 -20.86
C ARG A 59 -1.16 3.88 -20.21
N PRO A 60 -1.72 2.65 -20.14
CA PRO A 60 -1.00 1.51 -19.55
C PRO A 60 0.39 1.26 -20.14
N GLY A 61 0.62 1.60 -21.40
CA GLY A 61 1.93 1.49 -22.06
C GLY A 61 3.06 2.21 -21.32
N GLY A 62 2.77 3.37 -20.72
CA GLY A 62 3.77 4.18 -20.02
C GLY A 62 4.34 3.53 -18.76
N ARG A 63 3.69 2.48 -18.27
CA ARG A 63 4.19 1.68 -17.12
C ARG A 63 4.65 0.31 -17.59
N LEU A 64 3.84 -0.36 -18.39
CA LEU A 64 4.07 -1.73 -18.83
C LEU A 64 5.32 -1.86 -19.71
N LEU A 65 5.49 -0.96 -20.70
CA LEU A 65 6.61 -1.04 -21.64
C LEU A 65 7.95 -0.71 -20.96
N PRO A 66 8.10 0.41 -20.23
CA PRO A 66 9.32 0.66 -19.46
C PRO A 66 9.64 -0.48 -18.49
N LYS A 67 8.62 -1.04 -17.82
CA LYS A 67 8.86 -2.11 -16.85
C LYS A 67 9.36 -3.38 -17.51
N SER A 68 8.82 -3.73 -18.67
CA SER A 68 9.29 -4.88 -19.44
C SER A 68 10.73 -4.71 -19.89
N ILE A 69 11.12 -3.49 -20.30
CA ILE A 69 12.51 -3.13 -20.63
C ILE A 69 13.41 -3.34 -19.40
N GLU A 70 13.01 -2.83 -18.24
CA GLU A 70 13.75 -3.00 -16.99
C GLU A 70 13.93 -4.49 -16.63
N THR A 71 12.85 -5.26 -16.63
CA THR A 71 12.86 -6.71 -16.33
C THR A 71 13.79 -7.47 -17.28
N LEU A 72 13.68 -7.22 -18.59
CA LEU A 72 14.53 -7.87 -19.59
C LEU A 72 15.99 -7.42 -19.49
N ALA A 73 16.27 -6.16 -19.16
CA ALA A 73 17.64 -5.66 -18.94
C ALA A 73 18.29 -6.35 -17.73
N VAL A 74 17.59 -6.46 -16.60
CA VAL A 74 18.06 -7.22 -15.42
C VAL A 74 18.27 -8.70 -15.78
N GLY A 75 17.35 -9.29 -16.55
CA GLY A 75 17.49 -10.64 -17.10
C GLY A 75 18.74 -10.82 -17.97
N GLY A 76 19.07 -9.80 -18.78
CA GLY A 76 20.26 -9.77 -19.62
C GLY A 76 21.57 -9.88 -18.83
N ILE A 77 21.62 -9.18 -17.69
CA ILE A 77 22.79 -9.14 -16.82
C ILE A 77 22.92 -10.43 -16.00
N LEU A 78 21.81 -10.90 -15.40
CA LEU A 78 21.84 -12.00 -14.43
C LEU A 78 21.67 -13.39 -15.04
N LEU A 79 21.01 -13.51 -16.20
CA LEU A 79 20.58 -14.80 -16.77
C LEU A 79 21.18 -15.06 -18.15
N ASP A 80 20.75 -14.32 -19.17
CA ASP A 80 21.06 -14.58 -20.58
C ASP A 80 21.00 -13.28 -21.39
N ALA A 81 22.08 -12.96 -22.10
CA ALA A 81 22.25 -11.72 -22.85
C ALA A 81 21.15 -11.47 -23.89
N LYS A 82 20.45 -12.53 -24.36
CA LYS A 82 19.31 -12.37 -25.29
C LYS A 82 18.23 -11.45 -24.73
N TYR A 83 18.02 -11.44 -23.40
CA TYR A 83 16.97 -10.61 -22.81
C TYR A 83 17.29 -9.13 -22.95
N ALA A 84 18.56 -8.72 -22.77
CA ALA A 84 18.96 -7.33 -23.00
C ALA A 84 18.82 -6.94 -24.48
N ALA A 85 19.14 -7.84 -25.41
CA ALA A 85 18.93 -7.58 -26.85
C ALA A 85 17.45 -7.31 -27.19
N GLU A 86 16.53 -8.08 -26.61
CA GLU A 86 15.08 -7.86 -26.78
C GLU A 86 14.60 -6.57 -26.09
N ALA A 87 15.16 -6.23 -24.92
CA ALA A 87 14.88 -4.96 -24.26
C ALA A 87 15.29 -3.76 -25.13
N CYS A 88 16.46 -3.82 -25.76
CA CYS A 88 16.90 -2.81 -26.74
C CYS A 88 15.94 -2.71 -27.94
N ASN A 89 15.38 -3.82 -28.42
CA ASN A 89 14.42 -3.81 -29.53
C ASN A 89 13.08 -3.15 -29.16
N ILE A 90 12.59 -3.38 -27.94
CA ILE A 90 11.39 -2.70 -27.40
C ILE A 90 11.68 -1.19 -27.29
N LEU A 91 12.81 -0.82 -26.71
CA LEU A 91 13.21 0.58 -26.53
C LEU A 91 13.36 1.32 -27.88
N ARG A 92 14.04 0.72 -28.85
CA ARG A 92 14.14 1.25 -30.22
C ARG A 92 12.77 1.42 -30.86
N THR A 93 11.86 0.48 -30.64
CA THR A 93 10.48 0.56 -31.14
C THR A 93 9.75 1.77 -30.56
N ILE A 94 9.87 2.02 -29.25
CA ILE A 94 9.28 3.19 -28.58
C ILE A 94 9.74 4.49 -29.25
N VAL A 95 11.05 4.65 -29.43
CA VAL A 95 11.64 5.87 -30.02
C VAL A 95 11.28 6.01 -31.50
N LYS A 96 11.50 4.96 -32.30
CA LYS A 96 11.25 4.96 -33.76
C LYS A 96 9.81 5.29 -34.10
N HIS A 97 8.86 4.77 -33.32
CA HIS A 97 7.43 4.98 -33.55
C HIS A 97 6.85 6.13 -32.74
N ARG A 98 7.69 6.88 -32.00
CA ARG A 98 7.29 8.02 -31.17
C ARG A 98 6.09 7.68 -30.27
N ILE A 99 6.17 6.54 -29.60
CA ILE A 99 5.05 5.95 -28.85
C ILE A 99 4.52 6.91 -27.77
N VAL A 100 5.41 7.66 -27.11
CA VAL A 100 5.03 8.64 -26.07
C VAL A 100 4.15 9.75 -26.64
N GLU A 101 4.41 10.21 -27.88
CA GLU A 101 3.64 11.26 -28.56
C GLU A 101 2.38 10.74 -29.24
N ASN A 102 2.35 9.46 -29.59
CA ASN A 102 1.29 8.86 -30.40
C ASN A 102 0.30 8.03 -29.57
N CYS A 103 0.46 7.98 -28.24
CA CYS A 103 -0.54 7.36 -27.37
C CYS A 103 -1.73 8.30 -27.13
N GLY A 104 -2.89 7.76 -26.76
CA GLY A 104 -4.04 8.56 -26.39
C GLY A 104 -5.12 7.77 -25.66
N GLY A 105 -6.33 8.31 -25.62
CA GLY A 105 -7.51 7.68 -25.04
C GLY A 105 -8.11 8.52 -23.91
N THR A 106 -8.59 7.85 -22.86
CA THR A 106 -9.13 8.50 -21.67
C THR A 106 -8.51 7.94 -20.39
N ASN A 107 -8.40 8.81 -19.40
CA ASN A 107 -7.93 8.47 -18.06
C ASN A 107 -8.89 9.08 -17.04
N TYR A 108 -9.59 8.26 -16.27
CA TYR A 108 -10.62 8.70 -15.32
C TYR A 108 -11.65 9.66 -15.97
N GLY A 109 -12.11 9.32 -17.17
CA GLY A 109 -13.04 10.15 -17.94
C GLY A 109 -12.43 11.40 -18.60
N ARG A 110 -11.15 11.71 -18.37
CA ARG A 110 -10.46 12.86 -18.98
C ARG A 110 -9.69 12.46 -20.23
N PRO A 111 -9.59 13.32 -21.25
CA PRO A 111 -8.71 13.07 -22.39
C PRO A 111 -7.27 12.77 -21.95
N TYR A 112 -6.66 11.80 -22.61
CA TYR A 112 -5.25 11.43 -22.47
C TYR A 112 -4.60 11.44 -23.86
N SER A 113 -3.47 12.11 -24.01
CA SER A 113 -2.71 12.38 -25.22
C SER A 113 -1.22 12.02 -25.15
N THR A 114 -0.63 11.83 -23.98
CA THR A 114 0.79 11.45 -23.88
C THR A 114 1.14 10.85 -22.52
N TRP A 115 2.22 10.06 -22.44
CA TRP A 115 2.80 9.62 -21.14
C TRP A 115 3.34 10.77 -20.28
N ARG A 116 3.18 12.02 -20.74
CA ARG A 116 3.53 13.25 -20.07
C ARG A 116 2.32 14.14 -19.78
N ASP A 117 1.09 13.64 -19.83
CA ASP A 117 -0.09 14.51 -19.65
C ASP A 117 -0.27 15.05 -18.24
N ASN A 118 0.28 14.35 -17.26
CA ASN A 118 0.25 14.77 -15.86
C ASN A 118 1.57 14.38 -15.18
N CYS A 119 1.85 15.07 -14.07
CA CYS A 119 3.09 14.90 -13.33
C CYS A 119 3.32 13.43 -12.91
N LEU A 120 2.29 12.74 -12.42
CA LEU A 120 2.38 11.35 -11.98
C LEU A 120 2.83 10.42 -13.11
N ASP A 121 2.18 10.48 -14.28
CA ASP A 121 2.49 9.58 -15.40
C ASP A 121 3.86 9.91 -16.01
N ALA A 122 4.24 11.19 -16.07
CA ALA A 122 5.56 11.61 -16.51
C ALA A 122 6.66 11.03 -15.61
N GLY A 123 6.53 11.17 -14.28
CA GLY A 123 7.52 10.65 -13.35
C GLY A 123 7.55 9.13 -13.27
N ALA A 124 6.39 8.47 -13.27
CA ALA A 124 6.33 7.01 -13.24
C ALA A 124 7.04 6.40 -14.46
N SER A 125 6.75 6.93 -15.66
CA SER A 125 7.42 6.52 -16.90
C SER A 125 8.92 6.84 -16.86
N SER A 126 9.29 8.04 -16.37
CA SER A 126 10.68 8.50 -16.29
C SER A 126 11.54 7.60 -15.40
N MET A 127 11.03 7.23 -14.23
CA MET A 127 11.76 6.38 -13.28
C MET A 127 12.13 5.03 -13.90
N VAL A 128 11.14 4.35 -14.47
CA VAL A 128 11.33 2.99 -15.00
C VAL A 128 12.16 3.03 -16.29
N LEU A 129 11.97 4.03 -17.15
CA LEU A 129 12.83 4.25 -18.32
C LEU A 129 14.27 4.49 -17.89
N ALA A 130 14.51 5.32 -16.88
CA ALA A 130 15.87 5.63 -16.43
C ALA A 130 16.62 4.37 -15.98
N ILE A 131 15.97 3.47 -15.22
CA ILE A 131 16.60 2.21 -14.80
C ILE A 131 16.90 1.33 -16.01
N GLY A 132 15.94 1.16 -16.94
CA GLY A 132 16.16 0.40 -18.16
C GLY A 132 17.30 0.95 -19.02
N LEU A 133 17.36 2.28 -19.18
CA LEU A 133 18.41 2.97 -19.94
C LEU A 133 19.78 2.78 -19.30
N ASP A 134 19.91 2.96 -17.99
CA ASP A 134 21.16 2.74 -17.27
C ASP A 134 21.69 1.31 -17.46
N LEU A 135 20.81 0.31 -17.30
CA LEU A 135 21.17 -1.10 -17.40
C LEU A 135 21.54 -1.53 -18.82
N LEU A 136 20.92 -0.94 -19.85
CA LEU A 136 21.16 -1.24 -21.27
C LEU A 136 22.30 -0.41 -21.87
N ARG A 137 22.93 0.49 -21.12
CA ARG A 137 23.94 1.42 -21.62
C ARG A 137 25.02 0.75 -22.48
N HIS A 138 25.53 -0.41 -22.05
CA HIS A 138 26.61 -1.12 -22.75
C HIS A 138 26.14 -1.90 -24.00
N GLU A 139 24.83 -2.09 -24.14
CA GLU A 139 24.19 -2.76 -25.27
C GLU A 139 23.75 -1.76 -26.36
N LEU A 140 23.84 -0.46 -26.06
CA LEU A 140 23.51 0.64 -26.94
C LEU A 140 24.79 1.29 -27.47
N THR A 141 24.79 1.59 -28.77
CA THR A 141 25.84 2.40 -29.39
C THR A 141 25.76 3.85 -28.93
N ASP A 142 26.84 4.62 -29.07
CA ASP A 142 26.86 6.06 -28.75
C ASP A 142 25.74 6.83 -29.47
N ALA A 143 25.53 6.50 -30.74
CA ALA A 143 24.47 7.11 -31.55
C ALA A 143 23.08 6.80 -31.00
N GLU A 144 22.82 5.55 -30.61
CA GLU A 144 21.54 5.15 -30.01
C GLU A 144 21.33 5.79 -28.63
N ARG A 145 22.37 5.89 -27.81
CA ARG A 145 22.31 6.58 -26.51
C ARG A 145 21.92 8.05 -26.69
N VAL A 146 22.51 8.73 -27.67
CA VAL A 146 22.17 10.12 -27.99
C VAL A 146 20.74 10.23 -28.53
N GLU A 147 20.34 9.38 -29.48
CA GLU A 147 19.00 9.41 -30.07
C GLU A 147 17.90 9.15 -29.03
N ILE A 148 18.03 8.06 -28.27
CA ILE A 148 17.07 7.67 -27.23
C ILE A 148 17.07 8.71 -26.10
N GLY A 149 18.25 9.17 -25.67
CA GLY A 149 18.35 10.19 -24.64
C GLY A 149 17.68 11.51 -25.03
N THR A 150 17.88 11.93 -26.28
CA THR A 150 17.21 13.13 -26.84
C THR A 150 15.70 12.96 -26.88
N TYR A 151 15.21 11.76 -27.24
CA TYR A 151 13.79 11.43 -27.23
C TYR A 151 13.16 11.54 -25.84
N CYS A 152 13.94 11.28 -24.78
CA CYS A 152 13.50 11.37 -23.39
C CYS A 152 13.58 12.79 -22.78
N LEU A 153 14.30 13.74 -23.38
CA LEU A 153 14.42 15.12 -22.85
C LEU A 153 13.07 15.78 -22.54
N PRO A 154 12.01 15.63 -23.35
CA PRO A 154 10.75 16.30 -23.06
C PRO A 154 10.04 15.81 -21.78
N PHE A 155 10.44 14.68 -21.18
CA PHE A 155 9.96 14.35 -19.83
C PHE A 155 10.52 15.33 -18.78
N ILE A 156 11.80 15.67 -18.89
CA ILE A 156 12.47 16.66 -18.03
C ILE A 156 11.87 18.04 -18.28
N ASP A 157 11.76 18.46 -19.54
CA ASP A 157 11.20 19.77 -19.90
C ASP A 157 9.76 19.90 -19.42
N PHE A 158 8.92 18.89 -19.64
CA PHE A 158 7.52 18.92 -19.22
C PHE A 158 7.39 19.28 -17.74
N ALA A 159 8.11 18.61 -16.85
CA ALA A 159 7.94 18.82 -15.43
C ALA A 159 8.68 20.03 -14.87
N LEU A 160 9.76 20.49 -15.51
CA LEU A 160 10.40 21.76 -15.16
C LEU A 160 9.57 22.97 -15.62
N ASP A 161 8.96 22.87 -16.79
CA ASP A 161 8.23 23.98 -17.42
C ASP A 161 6.74 24.00 -17.03
N ASN A 162 6.21 22.89 -16.50
CA ASN A 162 4.84 22.77 -15.98
C ASN A 162 4.88 22.35 -14.50
N PRO A 163 5.17 23.27 -13.57
CA PRO A 163 5.16 22.96 -12.15
C PRO A 163 3.79 22.42 -11.74
N PRO A 164 3.72 21.43 -10.82
CA PRO A 164 2.45 20.92 -10.31
C PRO A 164 1.59 22.03 -9.73
N ASP A 165 0.27 21.86 -9.78
CA ASP A 165 -0.66 22.79 -9.16
C ASP A 165 -0.29 23.02 -7.67
N PRO A 166 -0.49 24.21 -7.09
CA PRO A 166 -0.13 24.47 -5.70
C PRO A 166 -0.70 23.46 -4.70
N GLU A 167 -1.89 22.92 -4.97
CA GLU A 167 -2.44 21.83 -4.16
C GLU A 167 -1.60 20.55 -4.28
N GLU A 168 -1.15 20.18 -5.48
CA GLU A 168 -0.27 19.04 -5.76
C GLU A 168 1.10 19.18 -5.13
N THR A 169 1.56 20.40 -4.85
CA THR A 169 2.82 20.64 -4.14
C THR A 169 2.78 20.31 -2.65
N ARG A 170 1.61 19.95 -2.09
CA ARG A 170 1.49 19.52 -0.69
C ARG A 170 2.47 18.37 -0.39
N PRO A 171 3.17 18.40 0.76
CA PRO A 171 4.22 17.43 1.07
C PRO A 171 3.78 15.97 1.09
N ASP A 172 2.51 15.75 1.42
CA ASP A 172 1.85 14.47 1.65
C ASP A 172 1.22 13.85 0.41
N TRP A 173 1.15 14.59 -0.69
CA TRP A 173 0.47 14.10 -1.89
C TRP A 173 1.42 13.29 -2.79
N ASN A 174 1.08 12.03 -3.03
CA ASN A 174 1.85 11.08 -3.82
C ASN A 174 2.11 11.53 -5.27
N MET A 175 1.13 12.16 -5.95
CA MET A 175 1.20 12.41 -7.40
C MET A 175 2.39 13.28 -7.80
N ALA A 176 2.53 14.45 -7.19
CA ALA A 176 3.66 15.33 -7.45
C ALA A 176 4.97 14.76 -6.88
N ALA A 177 4.92 13.97 -5.82
CA ALA A 177 6.11 13.29 -5.30
C ALA A 177 6.66 12.30 -6.32
N ILE A 178 5.86 11.33 -6.75
CA ILE A 178 6.22 10.33 -7.77
C ILE A 178 6.67 11.03 -9.05
N GLY A 179 5.91 12.02 -9.49
CA GLY A 179 6.17 12.81 -10.67
C GLY A 179 7.57 13.42 -10.67
N LEU A 180 7.90 14.19 -9.64
CA LEU A 180 9.16 14.92 -9.57
C LEU A 180 10.36 14.03 -9.25
N ILE A 181 10.16 12.93 -8.52
CA ILE A 181 11.22 11.99 -8.15
C ILE A 181 11.76 11.25 -9.38
N GLY A 182 10.87 10.73 -10.24
CA GLY A 182 11.26 9.96 -11.41
C GLY A 182 12.13 10.74 -12.41
N LEU A 183 11.92 12.05 -12.50
CA LEU A 183 12.72 12.95 -13.35
C LEU A 183 14.16 13.05 -12.89
N GLY A 184 14.39 13.01 -11.58
CA GLY A 184 15.73 13.11 -11.03
C GLY A 184 16.57 11.92 -11.48
N LEU A 185 15.99 10.71 -11.39
CA LEU A 185 16.67 9.51 -11.85
C LEU A 185 16.92 9.54 -13.36
N LEU A 186 15.93 9.98 -14.15
CA LEU A 186 16.13 10.16 -15.60
C LEU A 186 17.20 11.21 -15.91
N GLY A 187 17.23 12.32 -15.17
CA GLY A 187 18.23 13.38 -15.31
C GLY A 187 19.66 12.89 -15.11
N LEU A 188 19.91 12.01 -14.12
CA LEU A 188 21.21 11.37 -13.92
C LEU A 188 21.65 10.58 -15.16
N VAL A 189 20.75 9.75 -15.69
CA VAL A 189 21.02 8.90 -16.85
C VAL A 189 21.24 9.74 -18.12
N LEU A 190 20.39 10.73 -18.39
CA LEU A 190 20.53 11.59 -19.56
C LEU A 190 21.79 12.47 -19.48
N ARG A 191 22.19 12.91 -18.27
CA ARG A 191 23.46 13.61 -18.06
C ARG A 191 24.64 12.71 -18.39
N SER A 192 24.59 11.46 -17.94
CA SER A 192 25.63 10.46 -18.25
C SER A 192 25.71 10.09 -19.73
N TYR A 193 24.65 10.30 -20.51
CA TYR A 193 24.62 10.14 -21.97
C TYR A 193 25.14 11.38 -22.71
N GLY A 194 25.40 12.48 -22.01
CA GLY A 194 25.88 13.73 -22.59
C GLY A 194 24.81 14.54 -23.34
N VAL A 195 23.52 14.19 -23.20
CA VAL A 195 22.42 14.87 -23.91
C VAL A 195 21.71 15.93 -23.07
N LEU A 196 21.80 15.85 -21.74
CA LEU A 196 21.23 16.85 -20.83
C LEU A 196 22.28 17.90 -20.45
N ASP A 197 21.94 19.17 -20.64
CA ASP A 197 22.81 20.28 -20.28
C ASP A 197 22.93 20.46 -18.75
N GLU A 198 23.99 21.12 -18.33
CA GLU A 198 24.32 21.28 -16.91
C GLU A 198 23.28 22.11 -16.14
N SER A 199 22.60 23.07 -16.79
CA SER A 199 21.62 23.92 -16.13
C SER A 199 20.35 23.12 -15.85
N ARG A 200 19.76 22.51 -16.87
CA ARG A 200 18.57 21.67 -16.73
C ARG A 200 18.81 20.49 -15.78
N PHE A 201 20.01 19.90 -15.82
CA PHE A 201 20.40 18.86 -14.87
C PHE A 201 20.36 19.35 -13.42
N LYS A 202 20.93 20.52 -13.13
CA LYS A 202 20.90 21.11 -11.77
C LYS A 202 19.48 21.40 -11.29
N ASP A 203 18.63 21.91 -12.17
CA ASP A 203 17.23 22.22 -11.84
C ASP A 203 16.46 20.94 -11.52
N ALA A 204 16.59 19.90 -12.36
CA ALA A 204 15.99 18.60 -12.12
C ALA A 204 16.47 17.99 -10.79
N MET A 205 17.78 17.98 -10.54
CA MET A 205 18.35 17.46 -9.28
C MET A 205 17.85 18.21 -8.06
N THR A 206 17.84 19.54 -8.11
CA THR A 206 17.39 20.37 -7.00
C THR A 206 15.92 20.10 -6.68
N LEU A 207 15.07 20.05 -7.71
CA LEU A 207 13.65 19.82 -7.56
C LEU A 207 13.34 18.41 -7.02
N SER A 208 13.94 17.37 -7.62
CA SER A 208 13.73 15.98 -7.21
C SER A 208 14.23 15.71 -5.80
N LYS A 209 15.45 16.17 -5.45
CA LYS A 209 15.99 16.02 -4.09
C LYS A 209 15.12 16.73 -3.05
N LYS A 210 14.77 17.99 -3.31
CA LYS A 210 13.87 18.77 -2.43
C LYS A 210 12.56 18.02 -2.21
N ARG A 211 11.98 17.42 -3.26
CA ARG A 211 10.73 16.67 -3.13
C ARG A 211 10.89 15.38 -2.31
N CYS A 212 11.99 14.65 -2.49
CA CYS A 212 12.29 13.46 -1.69
C CYS A 212 12.40 13.80 -0.20
N LEU A 213 13.20 14.82 0.14
CA LEU A 213 13.38 15.27 1.52
C LEU A 213 12.05 15.71 2.13
N LEU A 214 11.29 16.51 1.38
CA LEU A 214 9.99 16.98 1.82
C LEU A 214 9.03 15.81 2.13
N PHE A 215 9.02 14.76 1.30
CA PHE A 215 8.19 13.58 1.54
C PHE A 215 8.69 12.75 2.75
N LEU A 216 9.99 12.54 2.89
CA LEU A 216 10.57 11.83 4.04
C LEU A 216 10.44 12.60 5.37
N GLU A 217 10.18 13.90 5.32
CA GLU A 217 9.97 14.73 6.51
C GLU A 217 8.50 14.96 6.84
N LYS A 218 7.65 15.09 5.82
CA LYS A 218 6.28 15.61 5.93
C LYS A 218 5.24 14.83 5.12
N GLY A 219 5.64 13.77 4.41
CA GLY A 219 4.73 12.84 3.76
C GLY A 219 3.99 11.93 4.75
N HIS A 220 4.45 11.95 6.00
CA HIS A 220 3.87 11.26 7.13
C HIS A 220 3.66 12.25 8.30
N ASP A 221 3.05 11.77 9.37
CA ASP A 221 2.62 12.59 10.50
C ASP A 221 3.75 13.08 11.45
N GLY A 222 5.00 12.82 11.07
CA GLY A 222 6.18 13.03 11.90
C GLY A 222 6.56 11.80 12.75
N ASP A 223 5.59 10.94 13.05
CA ASP A 223 5.72 9.72 13.86
C ASP A 223 5.69 8.43 13.03
N GLY A 224 5.35 8.52 11.75
CA GLY A 224 5.55 7.47 10.75
C GLY A 224 4.30 7.10 9.94
N ALA A 225 3.11 7.50 10.41
CA ALA A 225 1.85 7.17 9.75
C ALA A 225 1.61 8.07 8.54
N PHE A 226 1.25 7.47 7.41
CA PHE A 226 0.99 8.21 6.16
C PHE A 226 -0.37 8.89 6.18
N TYR A 227 -0.44 10.13 5.72
CA TYR A 227 -1.72 10.86 5.60
C TYR A 227 -2.63 10.27 4.52
N GLU A 228 -2.07 9.79 3.40
CA GLU A 228 -2.80 9.13 2.31
C GLU A 228 -3.02 7.63 2.53
N GLY A 229 -2.58 7.11 3.69
CA GLY A 229 -2.63 5.69 4.00
C GLY A 229 -1.41 4.91 3.51
N PRO A 230 -1.23 3.67 3.99
CA PRO A 230 -0.02 2.88 3.78
C PRO A 230 0.23 2.53 2.30
N ALA A 231 -0.81 2.27 1.50
CA ALA A 231 -0.63 1.95 0.08
C ALA A 231 -0.03 3.13 -0.71
N TYR A 232 -0.61 4.33 -0.60
CA TYR A 232 -0.15 5.49 -1.35
C TYR A 232 1.16 6.08 -0.83
N GLY A 233 1.37 6.05 0.48
CA GLY A 233 2.65 6.38 1.09
C GLY A 233 3.77 5.50 0.55
N SER A 234 3.54 4.18 0.58
CA SER A 234 4.48 3.20 0.06
C SER A 234 4.68 3.27 -1.45
N ALA A 235 3.62 3.58 -2.22
CA ALA A 235 3.74 3.83 -3.65
C ALA A 235 4.67 5.00 -3.94
N THR A 236 4.71 6.04 -3.10
CA THR A 236 5.70 7.12 -3.29
C THR A 236 7.13 6.63 -3.01
N LEU A 237 7.31 5.83 -1.96
CA LEU A 237 8.62 5.27 -1.59
C LEU A 237 9.17 4.29 -2.64
N HIS A 238 8.30 3.59 -3.37
CA HIS A 238 8.68 2.77 -4.52
C HIS A 238 9.50 3.55 -5.56
N TYR A 239 9.08 4.78 -5.88
CA TYR A 239 9.80 5.64 -6.84
C TYR A 239 10.98 6.37 -6.20
N LEU A 240 10.90 6.69 -4.90
CA LEU A 240 11.97 7.36 -4.16
C LEU A 240 13.21 6.45 -4.02
N ALA A 241 13.00 5.18 -3.68
CA ALA A 241 14.05 4.19 -3.42
C ALA A 241 15.14 4.11 -4.51
N PRO A 242 14.83 3.88 -5.81
CA PRO A 242 15.86 3.77 -6.83
C PRO A 242 16.63 5.08 -7.04
N PHE A 243 15.97 6.24 -6.90
CA PHE A 243 16.65 7.54 -6.99
C PHE A 243 17.60 7.77 -5.81
N ALA A 244 17.17 7.43 -4.58
CA ALA A 244 18.03 7.49 -3.41
C ALA A 244 19.25 6.57 -3.56
N LEU A 245 19.07 5.33 -4.05
CA LEU A 245 20.18 4.42 -4.33
C LEU A 245 21.13 4.99 -5.38
N ALA A 246 20.62 5.53 -6.49
CA ALA A 246 21.43 6.12 -7.55
C ALA A 246 22.28 7.29 -7.03
N LEU A 247 21.70 8.19 -6.23
CA LEU A 247 22.46 9.27 -5.59
C LEU A 247 23.54 8.73 -4.64
N ALA A 248 23.24 7.69 -3.86
CA ALA A 248 24.21 7.07 -2.96
C ALA A 248 25.39 6.45 -3.73
N VAL A 249 25.14 5.86 -4.90
CA VAL A 249 26.17 5.37 -5.82
C VAL A 249 27.03 6.52 -6.37
N CYS A 250 26.44 7.69 -6.62
CA CYS A 250 27.16 8.93 -6.95
C CYS A 250 27.86 9.59 -5.73
N GLY A 251 27.87 8.94 -4.57
CA GLY A 251 28.48 9.44 -3.33
C GLY A 251 27.60 10.38 -2.49
N ASP A 252 26.36 10.66 -2.91
CA ASP A 252 25.40 11.49 -2.19
C ASP A 252 24.43 10.60 -1.39
N ARG A 253 24.75 10.40 -0.11
CA ARG A 253 23.97 9.53 0.80
C ARG A 253 22.88 10.26 1.57
N GLU A 254 22.59 11.51 1.24
CA GLU A 254 21.62 12.33 2.00
C GLU A 254 20.26 11.63 2.11
N LEU A 255 19.73 11.12 0.99
CA LEU A 255 18.42 10.45 0.99
C LEU A 255 18.46 9.07 1.65
N THR A 256 19.47 8.23 1.35
CA THR A 256 19.53 6.86 1.90
C THR A 256 19.83 6.83 3.38
N SER A 257 20.42 7.89 3.94
CA SER A 257 20.75 8.00 5.37
C SER A 257 19.70 8.81 6.15
N HIS A 258 18.63 9.25 5.51
CA HIS A 258 17.64 10.11 6.14
C HIS A 258 16.80 9.35 7.18
N ALA A 259 16.65 9.90 8.39
CA ALA A 259 15.91 9.28 9.50
C ALA A 259 14.39 9.15 9.26
N GLY A 260 13.86 9.77 8.19
CA GLY A 260 12.46 9.60 7.77
C GLY A 260 12.12 8.15 7.42
N TRP A 261 13.07 7.39 6.87
CA TRP A 261 12.85 5.99 6.49
C TRP A 261 12.52 5.11 7.69
N GLU A 262 13.31 5.20 8.77
CA GLU A 262 13.10 4.42 10.00
C GLU A 262 11.78 4.78 10.66
N ARG A 263 11.46 6.08 10.75
CA ARG A 263 10.18 6.54 11.29
C ARG A 263 8.99 5.97 10.52
N ILE A 264 9.06 5.95 9.20
CA ILE A 264 8.00 5.36 8.37
C ILE A 264 7.92 3.84 8.58
N ALA A 265 9.05 3.13 8.64
CA ALA A 265 9.06 1.70 8.91
C ALA A 265 8.47 1.37 10.29
N GLU A 266 8.80 2.14 11.32
CA GLU A 266 8.19 2.04 12.65
C GLU A 266 6.68 2.27 12.60
N GLY A 267 6.23 3.32 11.91
CA GLY A 267 4.81 3.61 11.71
C GLY A 267 4.06 2.43 11.07
N LEU A 268 4.60 1.92 9.96
CA LEU A 268 4.04 0.77 9.24
C LEU A 268 4.00 -0.50 10.10
N ALA A 269 4.95 -0.68 11.02
CA ALA A 269 4.93 -1.79 11.95
C ALA A 269 3.71 -1.75 12.88
N TYR A 270 3.29 -0.58 13.35
CA TYR A 270 2.08 -0.43 14.16
C TYR A 270 0.81 -0.74 13.38
N GLU A 271 0.76 -0.33 12.11
CA GLU A 271 -0.41 -0.54 11.25
C GLU A 271 -0.52 -2.00 10.73
N LEU A 272 0.50 -2.85 10.93
CA LEU A 272 0.49 -4.22 10.43
C LEU A 272 -0.56 -5.11 11.12
N ILE A 273 -1.55 -5.60 10.37
CA ILE A 273 -2.60 -6.49 10.88
C ILE A 273 -2.00 -7.86 11.27
N PRO A 274 -2.26 -8.34 12.51
CA PRO A 274 -1.93 -9.69 12.94
C PRO A 274 -2.47 -10.79 11.98
N ALA A 275 -1.67 -11.83 11.77
CA ALA A 275 -1.93 -13.01 10.90
C ALA A 275 -2.02 -12.75 9.40
N THR A 276 -2.26 -11.53 8.94
CA THR A 276 -2.33 -11.25 7.49
C THR A 276 -0.96 -10.93 6.92
N GLY A 277 -0.13 -10.20 7.68
CA GLY A 277 1.08 -9.58 7.13
C GLY A 277 0.74 -8.42 6.18
N ARG A 278 -0.43 -7.79 6.34
CA ARG A 278 -0.87 -6.64 5.54
C ARG A 278 -1.13 -5.45 6.47
N PRO A 279 -0.83 -4.22 6.07
CA PRO A 279 -1.17 -3.04 6.85
C PRO A 279 -2.68 -2.86 6.90
N ASN A 280 -3.16 -2.14 7.91
CA ASN A 280 -4.55 -1.75 8.03
C ASN A 280 -4.95 -0.93 6.80
N PRO A 281 -5.98 -1.33 6.03
CA PRO A 281 -6.34 -0.65 4.78
C PRO A 281 -7.11 0.67 5.04
N LEU A 282 -6.54 1.55 5.85
CA LEU A 282 -7.04 2.90 6.08
C LEU A 282 -6.87 3.74 4.82
N ASN A 283 -7.79 4.69 4.60
CA ASN A 283 -7.84 5.53 3.39
C ASN A 283 -8.03 4.71 2.10
N ASP A 284 -7.73 5.31 0.94
CA ASP A 284 -7.70 4.61 -0.34
C ASP A 284 -6.58 3.55 -0.35
N CYS A 285 -6.82 2.40 0.27
CA CYS A 285 -5.88 1.31 0.40
C CYS A 285 -6.54 -0.01 -0.03
N ASN A 286 -5.73 -0.90 -0.60
CA ASN A 286 -6.10 -2.28 -0.89
C ASN A 286 -4.95 -3.21 -0.48
N ASP A 287 -5.12 -4.52 -0.68
CA ASP A 287 -4.12 -5.53 -0.28
C ASP A 287 -2.81 -5.45 -1.09
N GLY A 288 -2.83 -4.80 -2.26
CA GLY A 288 -1.68 -4.52 -3.10
C GLY A 288 -0.97 -3.23 -2.65
N PHE A 289 0.25 -3.37 -2.15
CA PHE A 289 1.09 -2.23 -1.77
C PHE A 289 2.57 -2.56 -1.92
N HIS A 290 3.37 -1.52 -2.17
CA HIS A 290 4.81 -1.65 -2.43
C HIS A 290 5.61 -1.75 -1.13
N VAL A 291 6.54 -2.70 -1.04
CA VAL A 291 7.37 -2.92 0.17
C VAL A 291 8.84 -3.16 -0.13
N GLU A 292 9.22 -3.19 -1.39
CA GLU A 292 10.59 -3.40 -1.81
C GLU A 292 11.56 -2.32 -1.32
N TRP A 293 11.07 -1.10 -1.08
CA TRP A 293 11.85 -0.03 -0.44
C TRP A 293 12.31 -0.39 0.99
N LEU A 294 11.63 -1.29 1.70
CA LEU A 294 12.09 -1.79 3.00
C LEU A 294 13.38 -2.61 2.88
N SER A 295 13.57 -3.34 1.77
CA SER A 295 14.84 -4.03 1.50
C SER A 295 15.98 -3.05 1.22
N LEU A 296 15.67 -1.90 0.61
CA LEU A 296 16.66 -0.82 0.47
C LEU A 296 17.04 -0.27 1.84
N LEU A 297 16.04 0.05 2.67
CA LEU A 297 16.27 0.54 4.03
C LEU A 297 17.10 -0.44 4.87
N ALA A 298 16.73 -1.73 4.82
CA ALA A 298 17.47 -2.79 5.49
C ALA A 298 18.94 -2.79 5.08
N SER A 299 19.25 -2.80 3.78
CA SER A 299 20.63 -2.83 3.29
C SER A 299 21.41 -1.54 3.56
N GLN A 300 20.79 -0.37 3.39
CA GLN A 300 21.49 0.91 3.48
C GLN A 300 21.68 1.42 4.90
N GLN A 301 20.83 1.01 5.84
CA GLN A 301 20.86 1.45 7.24
C GLN A 301 21.05 0.29 8.23
N ASN A 302 21.27 -0.94 7.75
CA ASN A 302 21.34 -2.15 8.57
C ASN A 302 20.10 -2.32 9.48
N SER A 303 18.92 -1.98 8.95
CA SER A 303 17.67 -1.96 9.71
C SER A 303 17.05 -3.37 9.78
N GLY A 304 17.20 -4.01 10.94
CA GLY A 304 16.57 -5.30 11.22
C GLY A 304 15.04 -5.24 11.23
N LEU A 305 14.44 -4.10 11.61
CA LEU A 305 12.99 -3.88 11.57
C LEU A 305 12.48 -3.87 10.12
N ALA A 306 13.15 -3.11 9.24
CA ALA A 306 12.77 -3.05 7.83
C ALA A 306 12.87 -4.42 7.16
N GLN A 307 13.93 -5.16 7.48
CA GLN A 307 14.12 -6.54 7.04
C GLN A 307 12.98 -7.46 7.51
N TRP A 308 12.58 -7.35 8.79
CA TRP A 308 11.48 -8.12 9.36
C TRP A 308 10.13 -7.76 8.74
N LEU A 309 9.85 -6.47 8.53
CA LEU A 309 8.60 -6.00 7.93
C LEU A 309 8.44 -6.54 6.51
N TRP A 310 9.47 -6.37 5.69
CA TRP A 310 9.48 -6.91 4.33
C TRP A 310 9.20 -8.42 4.33
N GLN A 311 9.92 -9.19 5.16
CA GLN A 311 9.74 -10.64 5.21
C GLN A 311 8.38 -11.06 5.76
N THR A 312 7.78 -10.27 6.65
CA THR A 312 6.45 -10.55 7.21
C THR A 312 5.35 -10.31 6.19
N ILE A 313 5.52 -9.29 5.35
CA ILE A 313 4.54 -8.87 4.35
C ILE A 313 4.61 -9.78 3.12
N ASP A 314 5.79 -9.88 2.54
CA ASP A 314 6.02 -10.51 1.24
C ASP A 314 6.32 -12.01 1.36
N LYS A 315 6.58 -12.50 2.58
CA LYS A 315 6.77 -13.90 2.96
C LYS A 315 7.70 -14.64 1.99
N PRO A 316 8.93 -14.14 1.75
CA PRO A 316 9.88 -14.83 0.91
C PRO A 316 10.19 -16.22 1.51
N PRO A 317 10.44 -17.23 0.66
CA PRO A 317 10.66 -18.59 1.10
C PRO A 317 11.94 -18.68 1.95
N ALA A 318 11.81 -19.30 3.13
CA ALA A 318 12.95 -19.54 4.01
C ALA A 318 13.86 -20.68 3.53
N GLY A 319 13.36 -21.58 2.66
CA GLY A 319 13.99 -22.87 2.38
C GLY A 319 13.92 -23.32 0.92
N GLY A 320 14.50 -22.58 -0.01
CA GLY A 320 14.72 -23.01 -1.42
C GLY A 320 13.45 -23.21 -2.26
N GLU A 321 12.28 -23.11 -1.64
CA GLU A 321 10.97 -23.14 -2.29
C GLU A 321 10.82 -21.99 -3.28
N THR A 322 9.98 -22.20 -4.30
CA THR A 322 9.66 -21.16 -5.26
C THR A 322 8.81 -20.08 -4.60
N TRP A 323 9.31 -18.87 -4.55
CA TRP A 323 8.57 -17.70 -4.09
C TRP A 323 7.44 -17.39 -5.08
N HIS A 324 6.20 -17.66 -4.67
CA HIS A 324 5.03 -17.17 -5.37
C HIS A 324 4.82 -15.70 -4.99
N LEU A 325 5.40 -14.81 -5.80
CA LEU A 325 5.15 -13.38 -5.65
C LEU A 325 3.65 -13.10 -5.79
N PRO A 326 3.12 -12.09 -5.07
CA PRO A 326 1.74 -11.67 -5.22
C PRO A 326 1.38 -11.53 -6.71
N ALA A 327 0.26 -12.12 -7.13
CA ALA A 327 -0.18 -12.09 -8.52
C ALA A 327 -0.84 -10.75 -8.90
N ASP A 328 -0.73 -9.72 -8.06
CA ASP A 328 -1.30 -8.42 -8.37
C ASP A 328 -0.52 -7.77 -9.52
N GLY A 329 -1.25 -7.08 -10.40
CA GLY A 329 -0.71 -6.49 -11.64
C GLY A 329 0.32 -5.36 -11.41
N TRP A 330 0.70 -5.11 -10.15
CA TRP A 330 1.72 -4.17 -9.71
C TRP A 330 2.97 -4.86 -9.16
N SER A 331 3.06 -6.21 -9.22
CA SER A 331 4.19 -7.04 -8.77
C SER A 331 5.46 -6.90 -9.61
N ASP A 332 5.90 -5.66 -9.73
CA ASP A 332 7.08 -5.19 -10.41
C ASP A 332 8.31 -5.23 -9.48
N THR A 333 8.20 -5.93 -8.35
CA THR A 333 9.14 -5.86 -7.22
C THR A 333 10.39 -6.74 -7.37
N ILE A 334 10.39 -7.72 -8.30
CA ILE A 334 11.52 -8.67 -8.49
C ILE A 334 12.84 -7.95 -8.71
N THR A 335 12.86 -7.01 -9.67
CA THR A 335 14.07 -6.27 -10.04
C THR A 335 14.55 -5.41 -8.89
N ARG A 336 13.64 -4.87 -8.08
CA ARG A 336 13.94 -4.05 -6.90
C ARG A 336 14.57 -4.92 -5.80
N TYR A 337 14.04 -6.10 -5.51
CA TYR A 337 14.69 -7.02 -4.57
C TYR A 337 16.08 -7.46 -5.04
N LEU A 338 16.24 -7.72 -6.34
CA LEU A 338 17.54 -8.05 -6.93
C LEU A 338 18.56 -6.90 -6.79
N LEU A 339 18.11 -5.64 -6.71
CA LEU A 339 18.97 -4.48 -6.46
C LEU A 339 19.23 -4.23 -4.97
N TYR A 340 18.27 -4.48 -4.10
CA TYR A 340 18.30 -3.96 -2.72
C TYR A 340 18.60 -5.02 -1.67
N PHE A 341 18.07 -6.23 -1.82
CA PHE A 341 18.11 -7.25 -0.77
C PHE A 341 19.55 -7.54 -0.33
N ASP A 342 19.79 -7.54 0.97
CA ASP A 342 21.06 -7.90 1.59
C ASP A 342 20.82 -9.05 2.59
N PRO A 343 21.28 -10.28 2.30
CA PRO A 343 21.06 -11.43 3.17
C PRO A 343 21.83 -11.35 4.50
N SER A 344 22.76 -10.40 4.66
CA SER A 344 23.53 -10.24 5.91
C SER A 344 22.75 -9.51 7.01
N VAL A 345 21.67 -8.80 6.66
CA VAL A 345 20.82 -8.10 7.64
C VAL A 345 19.86 -9.11 8.27
N ALA A 346 19.98 -9.32 9.57
CA ALA A 346 19.08 -10.21 10.30
C ALA A 346 17.73 -9.51 10.58
N PRO A 347 16.59 -10.17 10.35
CA PRO A 347 15.28 -9.62 10.72
C PRO A 347 15.15 -9.51 12.25
N VAL A 348 14.65 -8.37 12.72
CA VAL A 348 14.35 -8.11 14.13
C VAL A 348 12.90 -7.67 14.26
N SER A 349 12.09 -8.46 14.96
CA SER A 349 10.68 -8.14 15.18
C SER A 349 10.51 -6.95 16.12
N PRO A 350 9.38 -6.23 16.05
CA PRO A 350 9.01 -5.18 17.00
C PRO A 350 9.12 -5.61 18.46
N ASP A 351 8.68 -6.83 18.79
CA ASP A 351 8.78 -7.39 20.15
C ASP A 351 10.24 -7.42 20.66
N ARG A 352 11.21 -7.68 19.78
CA ARG A 352 12.64 -7.73 20.13
C ARG A 352 13.28 -6.34 20.22
N LEU A 353 12.60 -5.32 19.73
CA LEU A 353 12.99 -3.91 19.81
C LEU A 353 12.28 -3.20 20.97
N ASP A 354 11.54 -3.94 21.80
CA ASP A 354 10.74 -3.40 22.90
C ASP A 354 9.80 -2.27 22.44
N MET A 355 9.26 -2.37 21.21
CA MET A 355 8.30 -1.40 20.70
C MET A 355 7.04 -1.41 21.60
N PRO A 356 6.55 -0.25 22.08
CA PRO A 356 5.41 -0.20 22.97
C PRO A 356 4.15 -0.75 22.31
N GLY A 357 3.25 -1.34 23.10
CA GLY A 357 1.98 -1.86 22.58
C GLY A 357 1.00 -0.77 22.12
N VAL A 358 1.25 0.51 22.42
CA VAL A 358 0.34 1.60 22.06
C VAL A 358 1.09 2.75 21.40
N ARG A 359 0.55 3.27 20.29
CA ARG A 359 1.09 4.41 19.57
C ARG A 359 -0.03 5.40 19.23
N HIS A 360 0.22 6.68 19.49
CA HIS A 360 -0.67 7.77 19.11
C HIS A 360 0.05 8.67 18.10
N PHE A 361 -0.33 8.52 16.83
CA PHE A 361 0.09 9.33 15.69
C PHE A 361 -0.72 10.63 15.67
N ARG A 362 -0.30 11.59 16.53
CA ARG A 362 -1.11 12.77 16.88
C ARG A 362 -1.50 13.61 15.67
N LYS A 363 -0.58 13.81 14.73
CA LYS A 363 -0.88 14.62 13.54
C LYS A 363 -1.67 13.86 12.49
N ARG A 364 -1.69 12.53 12.55
CA ARG A 364 -2.58 11.70 11.73
C ARG A 364 -3.98 11.62 12.31
N GLY A 365 -4.12 11.77 13.63
CA GLY A 365 -5.35 11.44 14.34
C GLY A 365 -5.59 9.94 14.47
N LEU A 366 -4.51 9.15 14.55
CA LEU A 366 -4.55 7.68 14.59
C LEU A 366 -3.99 7.16 15.91
N VAL A 367 -4.67 6.19 16.52
CA VAL A 367 -4.21 5.46 17.69
C VAL A 367 -4.29 3.97 17.42
N ASP A 368 -3.16 3.28 17.54
CA ASP A 368 -3.08 1.83 17.48
C ASP A 368 -2.78 1.28 18.87
N VAL A 369 -3.59 0.31 19.31
CA VAL A 369 -3.46 -0.41 20.59
C VAL A 369 -3.26 -1.90 20.27
N ARG A 370 -2.17 -2.49 20.76
CA ARG A 370 -1.75 -3.84 20.43
C ARG A 370 -1.27 -4.62 21.66
N SER A 371 -1.39 -5.95 21.59
CA SER A 371 -0.75 -6.86 22.55
C SER A 371 0.62 -7.38 22.08
N GLY A 372 0.93 -7.23 20.79
CA GLY A 372 2.15 -7.71 20.14
C GLY A 372 2.03 -7.77 18.61
N TRP A 373 2.93 -8.55 17.97
CA TRP A 373 3.01 -8.71 16.51
C TRP A 373 2.89 -10.17 16.02
N ARG A 374 2.50 -11.10 16.90
CA ARG A 374 2.20 -12.49 16.54
C ARG A 374 0.84 -12.61 15.83
N PRO A 375 0.58 -13.71 15.11
CA PRO A 375 -0.67 -13.89 14.39
C PRO A 375 -1.95 -13.76 15.24
N GLU A 376 -1.90 -14.20 16.49
CA GLU A 376 -3.04 -14.17 17.43
C GLU A 376 -3.18 -12.86 18.21
N ASP A 377 -2.21 -11.96 18.11
CA ASP A 377 -2.20 -10.72 18.89
C ASP A 377 -3.37 -9.81 18.55
N PHE A 378 -3.71 -8.97 19.52
CA PHE A 378 -4.71 -7.93 19.43
C PHE A 378 -4.15 -6.71 18.70
N LEU A 379 -4.95 -6.11 17.82
CA LEU A 379 -4.79 -4.78 17.25
C LEU A 379 -6.16 -4.11 17.19
N LEU A 380 -6.33 -3.01 17.93
CA LEU A 380 -7.36 -2.00 17.71
C LEU A 380 -6.68 -0.82 17.02
N SER A 381 -7.22 -0.42 15.88
CA SER A 381 -6.83 0.81 15.20
C SER A 381 -7.98 1.79 15.27
N PHE A 382 -7.74 3.04 15.69
CA PHE A 382 -8.76 4.07 15.86
C PHE A 382 -8.35 5.33 15.12
N LEU A 383 -9.18 5.80 14.20
CA LEU A 383 -8.90 6.92 13.34
C LEU A 383 -9.92 8.04 13.54
N CYS A 384 -9.44 9.24 13.82
CA CYS A 384 -10.18 10.49 13.71
C CYS A 384 -9.24 11.54 13.13
N ASP A 385 -9.17 11.58 11.79
CA ASP A 385 -8.23 12.42 11.06
C ASP A 385 -8.33 13.90 11.48
N VAL A 386 -7.20 14.61 11.49
CA VAL A 386 -7.15 16.05 11.76
C VAL A 386 -7.37 16.88 10.49
N PHE A 387 -7.25 16.23 9.33
CA PHE A 387 -7.43 16.85 8.03
C PHE A 387 -8.80 16.51 7.43
N PRO A 388 -9.37 17.40 6.60
CA PRO A 388 -10.57 17.09 5.86
C PRO A 388 -10.28 16.02 4.81
N ALA A 389 -11.30 15.22 4.50
CA ALA A 389 -11.24 14.24 3.43
C ALA A 389 -10.86 14.92 2.08
N GLY A 390 -9.87 14.36 1.40
CA GLY A 390 -9.28 14.95 0.20
C GLY A 390 -7.96 14.27 -0.18
N GLY A 391 -7.62 14.28 -1.47
CA GLY A 391 -6.60 13.38 -2.02
C GLY A 391 -7.09 11.94 -1.91
N HIS A 392 -6.34 11.13 -1.17
CA HIS A 392 -6.67 9.74 -0.85
C HIS A 392 -7.29 9.52 0.55
N ARG A 393 -7.50 10.60 1.32
CA ARG A 393 -8.22 10.54 2.62
C ARG A 393 -9.73 10.36 2.45
N GLN A 394 -10.34 9.62 3.38
CA GLN A 394 -11.75 9.24 3.33
C GLN A 394 -12.58 9.97 4.41
N ALA A 395 -13.91 9.83 4.36
CA ALA A 395 -14.83 10.41 5.33
C ALA A 395 -15.04 9.43 6.50
N ASP A 396 -13.96 9.16 7.23
CA ASP A 396 -13.81 8.05 8.18
C ASP A 396 -13.52 8.51 9.62
N ARG A 397 -13.87 9.74 10.00
CA ARG A 397 -13.52 10.25 11.32
C ARG A 397 -14.30 9.52 12.42
N ASN A 398 -13.62 9.10 13.47
CA ASN A 398 -14.07 8.14 14.50
C ASN A 398 -14.14 6.68 14.02
N HIS A 399 -13.62 6.32 12.84
CA HIS A 399 -13.51 4.92 12.42
C HIS A 399 -12.66 4.10 13.42
N PHE A 400 -12.95 2.80 13.50
CA PHE A 400 -12.08 1.85 14.20
C PHE A 400 -12.05 0.51 13.46
N ALA A 401 -10.94 -0.22 13.59
CA ALA A 401 -10.79 -1.60 13.13
C ALA A 401 -10.30 -2.49 14.28
N LEU A 402 -10.67 -3.78 14.27
CA LEU A 402 -10.36 -4.74 15.32
C LEU A 402 -9.93 -6.08 14.73
N HIS A 403 -8.68 -6.43 15.00
CA HIS A 403 -8.02 -7.66 14.58
C HIS A 403 -7.49 -8.39 15.81
N THR A 404 -7.78 -9.66 15.97
CA THR A 404 -7.28 -10.46 17.09
C THR A 404 -7.57 -11.94 16.87
N LEU A 405 -6.87 -12.82 17.59
CA LEU A 405 -7.04 -14.27 17.51
C LEU A 405 -6.85 -14.80 16.07
N GLY A 406 -6.07 -14.10 15.24
CA GLY A 406 -5.86 -14.40 13.83
C GLY A 406 -7.04 -14.04 12.91
N GLU A 407 -8.03 -13.32 13.39
CA GLU A 407 -9.22 -12.89 12.64
C GLU A 407 -9.29 -11.38 12.47
N THR A 408 -10.09 -10.95 11.51
CA THR A 408 -10.46 -9.55 11.29
C THR A 408 -11.96 -9.42 11.57
N PHE A 409 -12.31 -8.90 12.74
CA PHE A 409 -13.71 -8.82 13.20
C PHE A 409 -14.37 -7.48 12.87
N ALA A 410 -13.60 -6.39 12.91
CA ALA A 410 -14.00 -5.08 12.38
C ALA A 410 -12.90 -4.62 11.42
N CYS A 411 -13.26 -4.17 10.22
CA CYS A 411 -12.29 -3.66 9.26
C CYS A 411 -12.78 -2.38 8.61
N ASP A 412 -11.86 -1.68 7.96
CA ASP A 412 -12.23 -0.87 6.81
C ASP A 412 -12.56 -1.79 5.64
N SER A 413 -13.68 -1.54 4.96
CA SER A 413 -14.00 -2.28 3.73
C SER A 413 -13.21 -1.78 2.52
N GLY A 414 -12.39 -0.75 2.71
CA GLY A 414 -11.28 -0.39 1.85
C GLY A 414 -11.68 0.42 0.63
N TYR A 415 -10.75 0.44 -0.33
CA TYR A 415 -10.86 1.20 -1.57
C TYR A 415 -11.89 0.58 -2.53
N ALA A 416 -13.18 0.86 -2.29
CA ALA A 416 -14.27 0.44 -3.18
C ALA A 416 -14.30 1.33 -4.44
N LEU A 417 -13.51 0.95 -5.45
CA LEU A 417 -13.59 1.50 -6.81
C LEU A 417 -14.54 0.66 -7.66
N GLU A 418 -15.69 1.21 -8.00
CA GLU A 418 -16.56 0.62 -9.01
C GLU A 418 -16.31 1.30 -10.35
N ARG A 419 -15.76 0.55 -11.32
CA ARG A 419 -15.63 1.05 -12.68
C ARG A 419 -17.01 1.14 -13.32
N LEU A 420 -17.36 2.31 -13.85
CA LEU A 420 -18.59 2.47 -14.62
C LEU A 420 -18.48 1.64 -15.91
N SER A 421 -19.53 0.87 -16.21
CA SER A 421 -19.60 0.04 -17.42
C SER A 421 -19.27 0.85 -18.67
N ASP A 422 -18.42 0.29 -19.53
CA ASP A 422 -17.99 0.88 -20.81
C ASP A 422 -17.24 2.23 -20.72
N THR A 423 -16.78 2.66 -19.53
CA THR A 423 -15.97 3.88 -19.38
C THR A 423 -14.64 3.62 -18.66
N THR A 424 -13.79 4.64 -18.52
CA THR A 424 -12.62 4.64 -17.63
C THR A 424 -12.90 5.35 -16.29
N GLU A 425 -14.14 5.80 -16.08
CA GLU A 425 -14.57 6.44 -14.86
C GLU A 425 -14.75 5.40 -13.75
N VAL A 426 -14.46 5.84 -12.52
CA VAL A 426 -14.58 5.01 -11.32
C VAL A 426 -15.37 5.77 -10.27
N LEU A 427 -16.39 5.14 -9.72
CA LEU A 427 -17.06 5.57 -8.50
C LEU A 427 -16.17 5.19 -7.32
N ARG A 428 -15.81 6.20 -6.51
CA ARG A 428 -15.06 5.98 -5.27
C ARG A 428 -16.04 5.79 -4.12
N LEU A 429 -16.63 4.62 -4.02
CA LEU A 429 -17.60 4.29 -2.97
C LEU A 429 -16.95 4.32 -1.57
N GLY A 430 -15.66 4.01 -1.48
CA GLY A 430 -14.88 4.08 -0.24
C GLY A 430 -14.56 5.51 0.24
N ALA A 431 -14.80 6.54 -0.57
CA ALA A 431 -14.50 7.92 -0.17
C ALA A 431 -15.53 8.51 0.82
N LEU A 432 -16.64 7.81 1.05
CA LEU A 432 -17.75 8.23 1.92
C LEU A 432 -17.80 7.37 3.19
N GLY A 433 -18.51 7.86 4.20
CA GLY A 433 -18.73 7.17 5.48
C GLY A 433 -19.18 5.70 5.37
N GLU A 434 -19.81 5.31 4.27
CA GLU A 434 -20.47 4.01 4.04
C GLU A 434 -19.56 2.78 4.07
N ALA A 435 -18.25 2.97 3.90
CA ALA A 435 -17.26 1.91 3.95
C ALA A 435 -16.65 1.68 5.35
N HIS A 436 -17.08 2.49 6.33
CA HIS A 436 -16.43 2.63 7.63
C HIS A 436 -17.36 2.27 8.79
N ASN A 437 -16.75 1.95 9.94
CA ASN A 437 -17.46 1.58 11.17
C ASN A 437 -18.02 2.81 11.89
N LEU A 438 -18.99 3.47 11.25
CA LEU A 438 -19.56 4.77 11.63
C LEU A 438 -21.09 4.73 11.71
N PRO A 439 -21.72 5.68 12.42
CA PRO A 439 -23.17 5.83 12.36
C PRO A 439 -23.64 6.54 11.08
N LEU A 440 -24.79 6.14 10.55
CA LEU A 440 -25.63 7.01 9.72
C LEU A 440 -26.48 7.87 10.64
N VAL A 441 -26.46 9.17 10.38
CA VAL A 441 -27.29 10.15 11.07
C VAL A 441 -28.37 10.63 10.12
N MET A 442 -29.63 10.35 10.41
CA MET A 442 -30.76 10.74 9.54
C MET A 442 -30.68 10.19 8.12
N GLY A 443 -30.08 9.00 7.97
CA GLY A 443 -29.83 8.40 6.66
C GLY A 443 -28.67 9.03 5.89
N GLU A 444 -27.95 9.98 6.50
CA GLU A 444 -26.76 10.60 5.92
C GLU A 444 -25.49 10.06 6.56
N MET A 445 -24.46 9.93 5.73
CA MET A 445 -23.10 9.63 6.17
C MET A 445 -22.25 10.87 6.36
N GLN A 446 -21.09 10.68 6.99
CA GLN A 446 -20.05 11.72 6.96
C GLN A 446 -19.80 12.15 5.52
N ARG A 447 -19.76 13.46 5.33
CA ARG A 447 -19.34 14.08 4.08
C ARG A 447 -17.89 14.52 4.22
N ARG A 448 -17.29 14.94 3.11
CA ARG A 448 -16.01 15.67 3.16
C ARG A 448 -16.25 16.98 3.92
N GLY A 449 -16.00 16.96 5.23
CA GLY A 449 -16.23 18.08 6.15
C GLY A 449 -15.14 19.15 6.07
N PRO A 450 -15.36 20.33 6.66
CA PRO A 450 -14.35 21.36 6.81
C PRO A 450 -13.20 20.89 7.72
N ALA A 451 -12.03 21.53 7.59
CA ALA A 451 -10.92 21.34 8.51
C ALA A 451 -11.23 22.09 9.82
N GLY A 452 -11.64 21.43 10.89
CA GLY A 452 -12.11 22.19 12.05
C GLY A 452 -12.10 21.51 13.42
N ASN A 453 -11.17 20.58 13.70
CA ASN A 453 -10.75 20.21 15.07
C ASN A 453 -9.58 19.20 15.04
N ASP A 454 -8.80 19.10 16.13
CA ASP A 454 -7.65 18.17 16.31
C ASP A 454 -8.03 16.67 16.27
N GLY A 455 -9.26 16.32 15.88
CA GLY A 455 -9.79 14.95 15.80
C GLY A 455 -9.93 14.29 17.17
N ILE A 456 -8.83 13.72 17.67
CA ILE A 456 -8.74 13.06 18.97
C ILE A 456 -8.61 14.10 20.08
N VAL A 457 -9.66 14.22 20.90
CA VAL A 457 -9.75 15.15 22.03
C VAL A 457 -8.88 14.68 23.20
N ARG A 458 -8.84 13.37 23.45
CA ARG A 458 -8.05 12.78 24.53
C ARG A 458 -7.64 11.35 24.19
N ALA A 459 -6.39 11.01 24.43
CA ALA A 459 -5.91 9.63 24.43
C ALA A 459 -5.10 9.39 25.70
N ASP A 460 -5.57 8.49 26.55
CA ASP A 460 -4.81 7.96 27.68
C ASP A 460 -4.29 6.58 27.31
N ILE A 461 -3.01 6.54 26.95
CA ILE A 461 -2.33 5.35 26.42
C ILE A 461 -1.29 4.78 27.38
N GLN A 462 -1.14 5.40 28.56
CA GLN A 462 -0.15 5.00 29.57
C GLN A 462 -0.79 4.23 30.74
N GLY A 463 -2.11 4.29 30.89
CA GLY A 463 -2.83 3.51 31.90
C GLY A 463 -3.11 2.06 31.49
N ASP A 464 -3.50 1.24 32.46
CA ASP A 464 -3.89 -0.17 32.28
C ASP A 464 -5.14 -0.37 31.40
N LEU A 465 -5.84 0.73 31.10
CA LEU A 465 -7.06 0.79 30.32
C LEU A 465 -6.91 1.87 29.24
N PRO A 466 -6.35 1.53 28.06
CA PRO A 466 -6.25 2.48 26.96
C PRO A 466 -7.61 3.11 26.66
N TYR A 467 -7.66 4.44 26.70
CA TYR A 467 -8.86 5.25 26.54
C TYR A 467 -8.65 6.26 25.42
N ILE A 468 -9.60 6.35 24.49
CA ILE A 468 -9.59 7.29 23.38
C ILE A 468 -10.93 8.03 23.37
N GLU A 469 -10.90 9.36 23.25
CA GLU A 469 -12.06 10.22 23.03
C GLU A 469 -11.79 11.14 21.86
N SER A 470 -12.74 11.24 20.94
CA SER A 470 -12.66 12.09 19.75
C SER A 470 -14.01 12.74 19.45
N ASP A 471 -14.01 13.81 18.66
CA ASP A 471 -15.22 14.50 18.24
C ASP A 471 -15.23 14.73 16.72
N ALA A 472 -16.19 14.13 16.03
CA ALA A 472 -16.37 14.24 14.58
C ALA A 472 -17.71 14.88 14.21
N GLY A 473 -18.31 15.68 15.11
CA GLY A 473 -19.61 16.32 14.88
C GLY A 473 -19.67 17.10 13.57
N GLU A 474 -18.62 17.87 13.27
CA GLU A 474 -18.51 18.69 12.05
C GLU A 474 -18.52 17.90 10.73
N SER A 475 -18.33 16.57 10.80
CA SER A 475 -18.34 15.71 9.62
C SER A 475 -19.76 15.32 9.19
N TYR A 476 -20.76 15.60 10.03
CA TYR A 476 -22.17 15.38 9.73
C TYR A 476 -22.91 16.72 9.59
N ALA A 477 -23.62 16.91 8.48
CA ALA A 477 -24.48 18.08 8.31
C ALA A 477 -25.65 18.11 9.33
N SER A 478 -26.07 16.91 9.76
CA SER A 478 -27.25 16.72 10.60
C SER A 478 -26.94 16.59 12.11
N ALA A 479 -25.66 16.70 12.53
CA ALA A 479 -25.27 16.59 13.95
C ALA A 479 -24.51 17.82 14.44
N GLN A 480 -24.82 18.28 15.65
CA GLN A 480 -24.02 19.30 16.34
C GLN A 480 -22.76 18.70 16.94
N ARG A 481 -22.83 17.44 17.37
CA ARG A 481 -21.73 16.76 18.06
C ARG A 481 -21.74 15.28 17.76
N PHE A 482 -20.55 14.70 17.60
CA PHE A 482 -20.38 13.25 17.55
C PHE A 482 -19.12 12.86 18.33
N VAL A 483 -19.30 12.57 19.62
CA VAL A 483 -18.22 12.08 20.47
C VAL A 483 -18.21 10.57 20.46
N ARG A 484 -17.06 9.97 20.12
CA ARG A 484 -16.81 8.54 20.33
C ARG A 484 -15.79 8.38 21.45
N ARG A 485 -16.09 7.47 22.38
CA ARG A 485 -15.16 7.02 23.41
C ARG A 485 -14.88 5.54 23.23
N THR A 486 -13.61 5.17 23.23
CA THR A 486 -13.18 3.79 23.07
C THR A 486 -12.33 3.39 24.26
N LEU A 487 -12.68 2.27 24.90
CA LEU A 487 -11.92 1.69 26.00
C LEU A 487 -11.48 0.27 25.64
N CYS A 488 -10.20 -0.03 25.83
CA CYS A 488 -9.68 -1.39 25.74
C CYS A 488 -9.68 -2.04 27.13
N LEU A 489 -10.45 -3.12 27.27
CA LEU A 489 -10.49 -3.89 28.50
C LEU A 489 -9.43 -5.01 28.45
N PRO A 490 -8.59 -5.16 29.49
CA PRO A 490 -7.62 -6.23 29.56
C PRO A 490 -8.27 -7.58 29.92
N ASP A 491 -7.59 -8.67 29.56
CA ASP A 491 -7.81 -9.99 30.14
C ASP A 491 -7.24 -10.08 31.57
N ALA A 492 -7.36 -11.25 32.20
CA ALA A 492 -6.83 -11.50 33.53
C ALA A 492 -5.29 -11.37 33.63
N ARG A 493 -4.58 -11.29 32.50
CA ARG A 493 -3.13 -11.11 32.40
C ARG A 493 -2.73 -9.68 32.04
N GLY A 494 -3.69 -8.76 31.92
CA GLY A 494 -3.43 -7.36 31.57
C GLY A 494 -3.36 -7.10 30.06
N ALA A 495 -3.54 -8.10 29.19
CA ALA A 495 -3.46 -7.92 27.75
C ALA A 495 -4.81 -7.45 27.18
N PRO A 496 -4.85 -6.50 26.21
CA PRO A 496 -6.10 -6.08 25.58
C PRO A 496 -6.91 -7.26 25.03
N ALA A 497 -8.18 -7.36 25.42
CA ALA A 497 -9.01 -8.53 25.11
C ALA A 497 -10.45 -8.21 24.71
N ALA A 498 -10.95 -7.02 25.00
CA ALA A 498 -12.26 -6.56 24.56
C ALA A 498 -12.26 -5.04 24.35
N VAL A 499 -13.21 -4.55 23.55
CA VAL A 499 -13.37 -3.12 23.26
C VAL A 499 -14.76 -2.67 23.68
N ILE A 500 -14.83 -1.54 24.36
CA ILE A 500 -16.07 -0.80 24.62
C ILE A 500 -16.06 0.47 23.77
N ILE A 501 -17.12 0.69 23.00
CA ILE A 501 -17.33 1.91 22.21
C ILE A 501 -18.57 2.61 22.73
N VAL A 502 -18.44 3.87 23.11
CA VAL A 502 -19.56 4.72 23.55
C VAL A 502 -19.66 5.91 22.63
N ASP A 503 -20.76 5.96 21.89
CA ASP A 503 -21.06 7.08 21.00
C ASP A 503 -22.08 8.00 21.65
N ARG A 504 -21.84 9.30 21.52
CA ARG A 504 -22.75 10.37 21.87
C ARG A 504 -22.94 11.30 20.68
N LEU A 505 -24.18 11.41 20.22
CA LEU A 505 -24.58 12.27 19.11
C LEU A 505 -25.54 13.38 19.55
N ASP A 506 -25.17 14.65 19.44
CA ASP A 506 -26.09 15.74 19.78
C ASP A 506 -26.65 16.34 18.45
N PHE A 507 -27.95 16.64 18.37
CA PHE A 507 -28.64 17.12 17.16
C PHE A 507 -29.48 18.38 17.45
N GLU A 508 -29.71 19.23 16.44
CA GLU A 508 -30.57 20.42 16.61
C GLU A 508 -32.07 20.10 16.64
N MET A 509 -32.47 18.94 16.09
CA MET A 509 -33.88 18.66 15.80
C MET A 509 -34.65 18.05 16.97
N HIS A 510 -35.93 18.45 17.11
CA HIS A 510 -36.86 17.95 18.12
C HIS A 510 -37.62 16.67 17.71
N ASP A 511 -37.49 16.23 16.45
CA ASP A 511 -38.17 15.04 15.92
C ASP A 511 -37.27 13.81 15.91
N ARG A 512 -37.89 12.63 16.11
CA ARG A 512 -37.27 11.31 16.34
C ARG A 512 -36.20 10.98 15.29
N PRO A 513 -34.89 11.15 15.59
CA PRO A 513 -33.89 10.90 14.57
C PRO A 513 -33.79 9.40 14.30
N MET A 514 -33.69 9.02 13.02
CA MET A 514 -33.33 7.65 12.63
C MET A 514 -31.81 7.55 12.64
N LEU A 515 -31.30 6.63 13.46
CA LEU A 515 -29.88 6.34 13.58
C LEU A 515 -29.62 4.91 13.16
N SER A 516 -28.54 4.71 12.42
CA SER A 516 -28.04 3.37 12.10
C SER A 516 -26.59 3.31 12.50
N TRP A 517 -26.16 2.27 13.20
CA TRP A 517 -24.74 2.04 13.48
C TRP A 517 -24.20 0.95 12.56
N LEU A 518 -23.07 1.20 11.91
CA LEU A 518 -22.45 0.26 10.97
C LEU A 518 -21.23 -0.45 11.54
N LEU A 519 -21.09 -1.71 11.17
CA LEU A 519 -19.89 -2.51 11.38
C LEU A 519 -19.59 -3.41 10.17
N HIS A 520 -18.47 -3.15 9.53
CA HIS A 520 -17.90 -3.93 8.45
C HIS A 520 -17.00 -5.02 8.99
N THR A 521 -17.07 -6.19 8.37
CA THR A 521 -16.26 -7.34 8.76
C THR A 521 -15.50 -7.89 7.53
N ALA A 522 -14.48 -8.71 7.75
CA ALA A 522 -13.74 -9.29 6.62
C ALA A 522 -14.64 -10.16 5.73
N ALA A 523 -14.35 -10.17 4.44
CA ALA A 523 -14.99 -11.05 3.48
C ALA A 523 -14.91 -12.52 3.95
N GLY A 524 -16.03 -13.23 3.83
CA GLY A 524 -16.16 -14.63 4.25
C GLY A 524 -16.46 -14.86 5.73
N ASN A 525 -16.45 -13.83 6.59
CA ASN A 525 -16.96 -13.98 7.96
C ASN A 525 -18.44 -14.39 7.95
N ARG A 526 -18.84 -15.18 8.94
CA ARG A 526 -20.24 -15.60 9.11
C ARG A 526 -20.89 -14.88 10.28
N LEU A 527 -22.14 -14.47 10.10
CA LEU A 527 -22.87 -13.65 11.05
C LEU A 527 -24.07 -14.41 11.62
N ASP A 528 -24.21 -14.40 12.95
CA ASP A 528 -25.40 -14.88 13.66
C ASP A 528 -26.05 -13.71 14.38
N CYS A 529 -27.05 -13.10 13.73
CA CYS A 529 -27.70 -11.88 14.18
C CYS A 529 -28.88 -12.19 15.13
N GLY A 530 -28.72 -11.80 16.39
CA GLY A 530 -29.82 -11.67 17.35
C GLY A 530 -30.41 -10.26 17.36
N ARG A 531 -31.24 -9.97 18.37
CA ARG A 531 -31.85 -8.65 18.53
C ARG A 531 -30.80 -7.59 18.87
N ASP A 532 -30.12 -7.75 20.00
CA ASP A 532 -29.16 -6.82 20.60
C ASP A 532 -27.72 -7.36 20.58
N ARG A 533 -27.54 -8.58 20.08
CA ARG A 533 -26.26 -9.26 19.97
C ARG A 533 -26.08 -9.82 18.57
N VAL A 534 -24.84 -9.79 18.08
CA VAL A 534 -24.40 -10.54 16.91
C VAL A 534 -23.15 -11.32 17.26
N THR A 535 -23.04 -12.55 16.75
CA THR A 535 -21.80 -13.34 16.82
C THR A 535 -21.15 -13.34 15.44
N ILE A 536 -19.93 -12.82 15.35
CA ILE A 536 -19.11 -12.86 14.14
C ILE A 536 -18.19 -14.07 14.26
N THR A 537 -18.27 -15.01 13.33
CA THR A 537 -17.33 -16.13 13.22
C THR A 537 -16.33 -15.82 12.10
N GLY A 538 -15.06 -15.70 12.47
CA GLY A 538 -13.99 -15.37 11.55
C GLY A 538 -13.75 -16.49 10.53
N CYS A 539 -13.39 -16.11 9.31
CA CYS A 539 -13.24 -17.06 8.21
C CYS A 539 -11.91 -17.83 8.23
N ARG A 540 -10.88 -17.37 8.96
CA ARG A 540 -9.53 -17.96 8.91
C ARG A 540 -9.31 -19.09 9.90
N ARG A 541 -9.73 -18.89 11.15
CA ARG A 541 -9.52 -19.79 12.29
C ARG A 541 -10.83 -20.16 13.00
N GLU A 542 -11.96 -19.67 12.51
CA GLU A 542 -13.29 -19.86 13.11
C GLU A 542 -13.39 -19.35 14.56
N ASN A 543 -12.52 -18.40 14.94
CA ASN A 543 -12.64 -17.72 16.22
C ASN A 543 -13.84 -16.77 16.19
N ARG A 544 -14.41 -16.49 17.36
CA ARG A 544 -15.67 -15.75 17.45
C ARG A 544 -15.47 -14.40 18.10
N CYS A 545 -16.27 -13.42 17.70
CA CYS A 545 -16.41 -12.15 18.39
C CYS A 545 -17.90 -11.91 18.67
N ASP A 546 -18.24 -11.79 19.95
CA ASP A 546 -19.57 -11.37 20.35
C ASP A 546 -19.62 -9.85 20.38
N VAL A 547 -20.51 -9.25 19.59
CA VAL A 547 -20.79 -7.82 19.60
C VAL A 547 -22.16 -7.61 20.21
N GLN A 548 -22.23 -6.86 21.30
CA GLN A 548 -23.47 -6.52 21.98
C GLN A 548 -23.68 -5.01 21.96
N ILE A 549 -24.89 -4.57 21.63
CA ILE A 549 -25.29 -3.17 21.75
C ILE A 549 -26.20 -2.99 22.97
N ALA A 550 -25.80 -2.09 23.86
CA ALA A 550 -26.58 -1.66 25.00
C ALA A 550 -27.14 -0.26 24.70
N THR A 551 -28.43 -0.21 24.39
CA THR A 551 -29.19 1.01 24.14
C THR A 551 -30.56 0.89 24.81
N PRO A 552 -31.12 1.97 25.37
CA PRO A 552 -32.47 1.94 25.93
C PRO A 552 -33.56 1.83 24.84
N TRP A 553 -33.19 1.94 23.56
CA TRP A 553 -34.12 1.98 22.44
C TRP A 553 -34.26 0.62 21.74
N PRO A 554 -35.48 0.25 21.31
CA PRO A 554 -35.66 -0.96 20.53
C PRO A 554 -34.95 -0.83 19.18
N GLY A 555 -34.13 -1.82 18.86
CA GLY A 555 -33.53 -2.00 17.54
C GLY A 555 -33.29 -3.47 17.23
N ARG A 556 -32.70 -3.73 16.07
CA ARG A 556 -32.24 -5.06 15.66
C ARG A 556 -31.06 -4.96 14.71
N TRP A 557 -30.16 -5.94 14.78
CA TRP A 557 -29.14 -6.13 13.76
C TRP A 557 -29.77 -6.57 12.44
N ARG A 558 -29.20 -6.06 11.35
CA ARG A 558 -29.42 -6.53 9.99
C ARG A 558 -28.06 -6.77 9.36
N GLU A 559 -27.95 -7.88 8.66
CA GLU A 559 -26.85 -8.14 7.76
C GLU A 559 -27.18 -7.56 6.39
N GLU A 560 -26.21 -6.88 5.80
CA GLU A 560 -26.20 -6.44 4.42
C GLU A 560 -24.79 -6.64 3.85
N VAL A 561 -24.64 -6.41 2.54
CA VAL A 561 -23.34 -6.53 1.86
C VAL A 561 -22.97 -5.16 1.34
N PHE A 562 -21.74 -4.73 1.64
CA PHE A 562 -21.11 -3.57 1.02
C PHE A 562 -19.91 -4.05 0.22
N HIS A 563 -19.98 -3.91 -1.11
CA HIS A 563 -19.04 -4.53 -2.04
C HIS A 563 -19.02 -6.07 -1.88
N ASP A 564 -17.98 -6.63 -1.28
CA ASP A 564 -17.79 -8.05 -0.97
C ASP A 564 -17.68 -8.31 0.54
N HIS A 565 -17.86 -7.27 1.36
CA HIS A 565 -17.78 -7.34 2.81
C HIS A 565 -19.17 -7.49 3.45
N PRO A 566 -19.36 -8.44 4.39
CA PRO A 566 -20.52 -8.42 5.27
C PRO A 566 -20.50 -7.16 6.13
N ARG A 567 -21.61 -6.42 6.11
CA ARG A 567 -21.84 -5.21 6.88
C ARG A 567 -23.05 -5.40 7.79
N LEU A 568 -22.86 -5.08 9.06
CA LEU A 568 -23.88 -5.10 10.09
C LEU A 568 -24.44 -3.71 10.28
N ARG A 569 -25.77 -3.60 10.30
CA ARG A 569 -26.50 -2.36 10.53
C ARG A 569 -27.44 -2.54 11.72
N TYR A 570 -27.33 -1.67 12.73
CA TYR A 570 -28.27 -1.61 13.84
C TYR A 570 -29.10 -0.33 13.78
N ASP A 571 -30.40 -0.45 13.54
CA ASP A 571 -31.32 0.69 13.43
C ASP A 571 -32.04 0.97 14.75
N TRP A 572 -32.14 2.25 15.14
CA TRP A 572 -33.01 2.68 16.24
C TRP A 572 -33.49 4.12 16.05
N PHE A 573 -34.35 4.56 16.97
CA PHE A 573 -34.93 5.90 17.01
C PHE A 573 -34.70 6.56 18.38
N TRP A 574 -34.82 7.88 18.46
CA TRP A 574 -35.12 8.70 19.66
C TRP A 574 -33.97 9.33 20.46
N SER A 575 -32.82 8.70 20.71
CA SER A 575 -31.78 9.38 21.55
C SER A 575 -30.37 8.78 21.44
N PRO A 576 -29.32 9.52 21.87
CA PRO A 576 -28.00 9.36 21.32
C PRO A 576 -26.91 8.76 22.21
N LEU A 577 -27.25 8.04 23.29
CA LEU A 577 -26.24 7.32 24.06
C LEU A 577 -26.36 5.81 23.84
N PHE A 578 -25.30 5.18 23.36
CA PHE A 578 -25.21 3.73 23.29
C PHE A 578 -23.78 3.25 23.58
N CYS A 579 -23.71 2.02 24.09
CA CYS A 579 -22.47 1.34 24.43
C CYS A 579 -22.41 0.03 23.64
N ILE A 580 -21.34 -0.19 22.90
CA ILE A 580 -21.07 -1.44 22.18
C ILE A 580 -19.92 -2.14 22.87
N VAL A 581 -20.10 -3.43 23.16
CA VAL A 581 -19.06 -4.29 23.73
C VAL A 581 -18.72 -5.37 22.71
N ALA A 582 -17.48 -5.37 22.24
CA ALA A 582 -16.93 -6.42 21.39
C ALA A 582 -16.02 -7.33 22.21
N ARG A 583 -16.39 -8.61 22.33
CA ARG A 583 -15.65 -9.61 23.10
C ARG A 583 -15.24 -10.81 22.23
N PRO A 584 -14.00 -10.80 21.73
CA PRO A 584 -13.35 -11.96 21.14
C PRO A 584 -13.35 -13.19 22.07
N LYS A 585 -13.53 -14.37 21.48
CA LYS A 585 -13.49 -15.68 22.12
C LYS A 585 -12.79 -16.66 21.20
N SER A 586 -11.75 -17.32 21.70
CA SER A 586 -11.14 -18.43 21.00
C SER A 586 -12.13 -19.59 20.91
N THR A 587 -12.30 -20.15 19.72
CA THR A 587 -12.95 -21.45 19.59
C THR A 587 -11.92 -22.48 20.09
N PRO A 588 -12.28 -23.36 21.04
CA PRO A 588 -11.36 -24.45 21.41
C PRO A 588 -11.01 -25.22 20.14
N PRO A 589 -9.73 -25.60 19.94
CA PRO A 589 -9.35 -26.33 18.73
C PRO A 589 -10.29 -27.51 18.58
N VAL A 590 -10.97 -27.59 17.43
CA VAL A 590 -11.68 -28.80 17.05
C VAL A 590 -10.58 -29.84 16.88
N ILE A 591 -10.28 -30.59 17.95
CA ILE A 591 -9.45 -31.79 17.85
C ILE A 591 -10.18 -32.61 16.80
N PRO A 592 -9.60 -32.84 15.61
CA PRO A 592 -10.24 -33.69 14.63
C PRO A 592 -10.56 -34.97 15.37
N ARG A 593 -11.85 -35.32 15.50
CA ARG A 593 -12.21 -36.66 15.95
C ARG A 593 -11.41 -37.57 15.04
N ALA A 594 -10.46 -38.32 15.61
CA ALA A 594 -9.71 -39.30 14.86
C ALA A 594 -10.74 -40.06 14.04
N ALA A 595 -10.61 -39.99 12.71
CA ALA A 595 -11.49 -40.75 11.84
C ALA A 595 -11.45 -42.18 12.40
N PRO A 596 -12.60 -42.83 12.67
CA PRO A 596 -12.58 -44.21 13.13
C PRO A 596 -11.72 -44.96 12.12
N PHE A 597 -10.64 -45.58 12.61
CA PHE A 597 -9.76 -46.41 11.81
C PHE A 597 -10.65 -47.39 11.05
N ALA A 598 -10.88 -47.13 9.77
CA ALA A 598 -11.49 -48.10 8.89
C ALA A 598 -10.43 -49.19 8.75
N PHE A 599 -10.63 -50.33 9.43
CA PHE A 599 -9.94 -51.55 9.09
C PHE A 599 -10.29 -51.88 7.64
N ALA A 600 -9.46 -51.44 6.70
CA ALA A 600 -9.48 -51.98 5.36
C ALA A 600 -9.09 -53.46 5.48
N GLN A 601 -10.07 -54.35 5.28
CA GLN A 601 -9.78 -55.75 5.00
C GLN A 601 -9.00 -55.80 3.68
N ALA A 602 -7.69 -55.96 3.80
CA ALA A 602 -6.83 -56.28 2.66
C ALA A 602 -7.20 -57.68 2.17
N THR A 603 -7.89 -57.77 1.04
CA THR A 603 -8.01 -59.00 0.26
C THR A 603 -6.67 -59.24 -0.43
N TRP A 604 -5.99 -60.31 -0.05
CA TRP A 604 -4.81 -60.82 -0.73
C TRP A 604 -5.24 -61.49 -2.04
N PRO A 605 -4.55 -61.26 -3.18
CA PRO A 605 -4.80 -62.02 -4.38
C PRO A 605 -4.24 -63.44 -4.22
N THR A 606 -5.09 -64.44 -4.41
CA THR A 606 -4.66 -65.83 -4.62
C THR A 606 -3.91 -65.97 -5.95
N PRO A 607 -2.80 -66.72 -6.01
CA PRO A 607 -2.04 -66.90 -7.23
C PRO A 607 -2.70 -67.93 -8.16
N SER A 608 -3.00 -67.52 -9.39
CA SER A 608 -2.99 -68.36 -10.61
C SER A 608 -2.89 -67.47 -11.83
#